data_AF-A0AAU9UNR4-F1
#
_entry.id   AF-A0AAU9UNR4-F1
#
_cell.length_a   1.000
_cell.length_b   1.000
_cell.length_c   1.000
_cell.angle_alpha   90.00
_cell.angle_beta   90.00
_cell.angle_gamma   90.00
#
_symmetry.space_group_name_H-M   'P 1'
#
loop_
_entity.id
_entity.type
_entity.pdbx_description
1 polymer ?
#
loop_
_entity_poly.entity_id
_entity_poly.type
_entity_poly.pdbx_seq_one_letter_code
_entity_poly.pdbx_strand_id
1 'polypeptide(L)'
;MSDNDAAEVTSVPVPDTPSSPSRQLSSPIPTFSKDDPGAWPEVLNATLIEYLIENPIKQMKQYYFPRHASGRKFSEYYYERHLGNGEKYHRLAAIFSVKKCRLSLLL
;
A
#
# COMPACT_ATOMS: atom_id res chain seq x y z
N MET A 1 3.08 -27.37 -65.22
CA MET A 1 3.89 -28.12 -64.25
C MET A 1 5.03 -27.20 -63.86
N SER A 2 4.86 -26.31 -62.88
CA SER A 2 4.77 -26.59 -61.42
C SER A 2 6.11 -27.18 -60.96
N ASP A 3 6.93 -26.56 -60.12
CA ASP A 3 6.67 -25.62 -59.03
C ASP A 3 7.90 -24.71 -58.78
N ASN A 4 7.66 -23.47 -58.37
CA ASN A 4 8.70 -22.52 -57.94
C ASN A 4 8.55 -22.27 -56.42
N ASP A 5 9.70 -22.37 -55.75
CA ASP A 5 10.03 -22.06 -54.37
C ASP A 5 9.04 -21.22 -53.54
N ALA A 6 8.69 -21.75 -52.37
CA ALA A 6 8.26 -20.98 -51.21
C ALA A 6 8.99 -21.52 -49.97
N ALA A 7 9.78 -20.64 -49.36
CA ALA A 7 10.71 -20.93 -48.28
C ALA A 7 10.03 -21.52 -47.03
N GLU A 8 10.60 -22.60 -46.51
CA GLU A 8 10.31 -23.12 -45.17
C GLU A 8 10.86 -22.12 -44.13
N VAL A 9 9.95 -21.42 -43.45
CA VAL A 9 10.30 -20.56 -42.30
C VAL A 9 10.66 -21.47 -41.13
N THR A 10 11.94 -21.83 -41.05
CA THR A 10 12.49 -22.46 -39.84
C THR A 10 12.40 -21.45 -38.70
N SER A 11 11.46 -21.69 -37.79
CA SER A 11 11.27 -20.88 -36.61
C SER A 11 12.33 -21.28 -35.59
N VAL A 12 13.34 -20.43 -35.43
CA VAL A 12 14.40 -20.58 -34.43
C VAL A 12 13.76 -20.60 -33.04
N PRO A 13 14.09 -21.54 -32.13
CA PRO A 13 13.56 -21.49 -30.77
C PRO A 13 14.10 -20.25 -30.07
N VAL A 14 13.18 -19.42 -29.57
CA VAL A 14 13.52 -18.25 -28.75
C VAL A 14 14.27 -18.75 -27.51
N PRO A 15 15.50 -18.27 -27.23
CA PRO A 15 16.20 -18.67 -26.02
C PRO A 15 15.41 -18.16 -24.81
N ASP A 16 15.16 -19.08 -23.88
CA ASP A 16 14.47 -18.84 -22.62
C ASP A 16 14.95 -17.52 -21.99
N THR A 17 14.06 -16.54 -22.00
CA THR A 17 14.27 -15.31 -21.24
C THR A 17 14.45 -15.76 -19.79
N PRO A 18 15.54 -15.38 -19.09
CA PRO A 18 15.65 -15.67 -17.67
C PRO A 18 14.48 -14.97 -17.00
N SER A 19 13.52 -15.78 -16.57
CA SER A 19 12.41 -15.33 -15.73
C SER A 19 13.05 -14.54 -14.61
N SER A 20 12.81 -13.23 -14.58
CA SER A 20 13.14 -12.41 -13.42
C SER A 20 12.73 -13.22 -12.20
N PRO A 21 13.58 -13.40 -11.18
CA PRO A 21 13.17 -14.09 -9.99
C PRO A 21 11.99 -13.29 -9.46
N SER A 22 10.78 -13.81 -9.67
CA SER A 22 9.60 -13.42 -8.94
C SER A 22 10.06 -13.45 -7.51
N ARG A 23 10.21 -12.26 -6.92
CA ARG A 23 10.57 -12.07 -5.53
C ARG A 23 9.43 -12.73 -4.78
N GLN A 24 9.52 -14.04 -4.56
CA GLN A 24 8.54 -14.78 -3.80
C GLN A 24 8.72 -14.25 -2.39
N LEU A 25 7.96 -13.18 -2.11
CA LEU A 25 7.78 -12.65 -0.78
C LEU A 25 7.00 -13.74 -0.03
N SER A 26 7.71 -14.79 0.40
CA SER A 26 7.25 -15.74 1.40
C SER A 26 7.19 -15.02 2.75
N SER A 27 6.46 -13.92 2.78
CA SER A 27 6.24 -13.14 3.98
C SER A 27 5.11 -13.83 4.75
N PRO A 28 5.27 -14.06 6.06
CA PRO A 28 4.19 -14.56 6.88
C PRO A 28 3.05 -13.55 6.85
N ILE A 29 1.83 -14.04 6.61
CA ILE A 29 0.59 -13.26 6.72
C ILE A 29 0.65 -12.50 8.05
N PRO A 30 0.49 -11.15 8.05
CA PRO A 30 0.55 -10.41 9.30
C PRO A 30 -0.53 -10.91 10.26
N THR A 31 -0.13 -11.29 11.47
CA THR A 31 -1.04 -11.74 12.55
C THR A 31 -1.81 -10.59 13.20
N PHE A 32 -1.61 -9.35 12.72
CA PHE A 32 -2.23 -8.14 13.24
C PHE A 32 -3.10 -7.47 12.18
N SER A 33 -4.01 -6.59 12.64
CA SER A 33 -4.85 -5.81 11.73
C SER A 33 -4.03 -4.78 10.96
N LYS A 34 -4.02 -4.89 9.63
CA LYS A 34 -3.38 -3.91 8.75
C LYS A 34 -3.98 -2.50 8.91
N ASP A 35 -5.30 -2.42 9.10
CA ASP A 35 -6.03 -1.16 9.11
C ASP A 35 -5.96 -0.38 10.43
N ASP A 36 -5.38 -0.97 11.49
CA ASP A 36 -5.17 -0.30 12.77
C ASP A 36 -3.67 -0.22 13.12
N PRO A 37 -3.02 0.95 12.98
CA PRO A 37 -1.61 1.12 13.36
C PRO A 37 -1.35 0.95 14.86
N GLY A 38 -2.41 0.87 15.67
CA GLY A 38 -2.33 0.46 17.06
C GLY A 38 -2.09 -1.03 17.26
N ALA A 39 -2.42 -1.85 16.27
CA ALA A 39 -2.21 -3.30 16.27
C ALA A 39 -0.84 -3.71 15.72
N TRP A 40 -0.10 -2.78 15.09
CA TRP A 40 1.19 -3.08 14.48
C TRP A 40 2.27 -3.35 15.51
N PRO A 41 3.30 -4.14 15.15
CA PRO A 41 4.49 -4.27 15.97
C PRO A 41 5.14 -2.90 16.19
N GLU A 42 5.81 -2.76 17.33
CA GLU A 42 6.49 -1.52 17.72
C GLU A 42 7.59 -1.13 16.72
N VAL A 43 8.27 -2.13 16.15
CA VAL A 43 9.29 -1.96 15.12
C VAL A 43 8.76 -2.49 13.79
N LEU A 44 8.67 -1.62 12.78
CA LEU A 44 8.34 -2.00 11.41
C LEU A 44 9.63 -2.38 10.68
N ASN A 45 9.71 -3.61 10.17
CA ASN A 45 10.81 -4.03 9.31
C ASN A 45 10.51 -3.69 7.83
N ALA A 46 11.54 -3.75 6.96
CA ALA A 46 11.42 -3.37 5.56
C ALA A 46 10.32 -4.15 4.81
N THR A 47 10.21 -5.47 5.04
CA THR A 47 9.19 -6.32 4.41
C THR A 47 7.78 -5.90 4.81
N LEU A 48 7.58 -5.54 6.07
CA LEU A 48 6.28 -5.08 6.52
C LEU A 48 5.95 -3.69 5.96
N ILE A 49 6.94 -2.80 5.88
CA ILE A 49 6.75 -1.50 5.23
C ILE A 49 6.33 -1.69 3.78
N GLU A 50 7.04 -2.55 3.02
CA GLU A 50 6.70 -2.90 1.64
C GLU A 50 5.27 -3.46 1.54
N TYR A 51 4.89 -4.39 2.42
CA TYR A 51 3.53 -4.91 2.49
C TYR A 51 2.47 -3.82 2.73
N LEU A 52 2.72 -2.87 3.65
CA LEU A 52 1.78 -1.76 3.95
C LEU A 52 1.71 -0.73 2.82
N ILE A 53 2.77 -0.58 2.03
CA ILE A 53 2.80 0.28 0.84
C ILE A 53 2.02 -0.37 -0.30
N GLU A 54 2.30 -1.65 -0.61
CA GLU A 54 1.64 -2.40 -1.67
C GLU A 54 0.15 -2.61 -1.39
N ASN A 55 -0.20 -2.73 -0.11
CA ASN A 55 -1.56 -2.87 0.33
C ASN A 55 -1.95 -1.59 1.08
N PRO A 56 -2.44 -0.55 0.39
CA PRO A 56 -2.80 0.70 1.04
C PRO A 56 -3.90 0.48 2.08
N ILE A 57 -3.83 1.24 3.17
CA ILE A 57 -4.78 1.20 4.27
C ILE A 57 -5.91 2.16 3.96
N LYS A 58 -7.15 1.71 4.17
CA LYS A 58 -8.31 2.56 3.95
C LYS A 58 -8.43 3.52 5.12
N GLN A 59 -8.27 4.82 4.86
CA GLN A 59 -8.55 5.84 5.85
C GLN A 59 -10.02 5.80 6.26
N MET A 60 -10.27 5.83 7.57
CA MET A 60 -11.61 5.77 8.12
C MET A 60 -12.36 7.07 7.84
N LYS A 61 -13.32 7.02 6.92
CA LYS A 61 -14.22 8.13 6.63
C LYS A 61 -15.57 7.92 7.31
N GLN A 62 -16.24 9.02 7.65
CA GLN A 62 -17.54 9.09 8.32
C GLN A 62 -17.61 8.33 9.65
N TYR A 63 -16.48 8.13 10.31
CA TYR A 63 -16.38 7.44 11.59
C TYR A 63 -16.63 8.40 12.77
N TYR A 64 -17.36 7.93 13.79
CA TYR A 64 -17.55 8.70 15.02
C TYR A 64 -16.31 8.59 15.92
N PHE A 65 -15.32 9.44 15.68
CA PHE A 65 -14.09 9.43 16.46
C PHE A 65 -14.35 9.77 17.94
N PRO A 66 -13.74 9.03 18.88
CA PRO A 66 -13.88 9.28 20.30
C PRO A 66 -13.37 10.69 20.66
N ARG A 67 -14.03 11.31 21.64
CA ARG A 67 -13.60 12.61 22.17
C ARG A 67 -12.54 12.41 23.24
N HIS A 68 -11.49 13.21 23.16
CA HIS A 68 -10.52 13.38 24.23
C HIS A 68 -11.16 14.11 25.42
N ALA A 69 -10.57 13.99 26.62
CA ALA A 69 -11.05 14.63 27.85
C ALA A 69 -11.18 16.17 27.73
N SER A 70 -10.42 16.80 26.84
CA SER A 70 -10.52 18.23 26.52
C SER A 70 -11.69 18.59 25.58
N GLY A 71 -12.55 17.63 25.24
CA GLY A 71 -13.70 17.80 24.32
C GLY A 71 -13.35 17.75 22.82
N ARG A 72 -12.06 17.80 22.48
CA ARG A 72 -11.56 17.69 21.09
C ARG A 72 -11.69 16.26 20.58
N LYS A 73 -11.94 16.08 19.28
CA LYS A 73 -11.92 14.76 18.61
C LYS A 73 -11.10 14.82 17.34
N PHE A 74 -10.62 13.66 16.92
CA PHE A 74 -10.11 13.51 15.57
C PHE A 74 -11.25 13.70 14.54
N SER A 75 -10.88 14.09 13.34
CA SER A 75 -11.78 14.22 12.19
C SER A 75 -11.01 13.97 10.91
N GLU A 76 -11.71 13.57 9.86
CA GLU A 76 -11.13 13.36 8.52
C GLU A 76 -10.38 14.57 7.97
N TYR A 77 -10.68 15.78 8.45
CA TYR A 77 -9.92 17.00 8.11
C TYR A 77 -8.41 16.83 8.29
N TYR A 78 -7.97 16.01 9.24
CA TYR A 78 -6.55 15.75 9.47
C TYR A 78 -5.92 14.79 8.46
N TYR A 79 -6.70 14.12 7.59
CA TYR A 79 -6.16 13.38 6.45
C TYR A 79 -5.72 14.30 5.31
N GLU A 80 -6.11 15.56 5.33
CA GLU A 80 -5.71 16.55 4.32
C GLU A 80 -4.73 17.56 4.93
N ARG A 81 -3.74 17.96 4.14
CA ARG A 81 -2.92 19.15 4.42
C ARG A 81 -3.45 20.27 3.54
N HIS A 82 -3.89 21.35 4.18
CA HIS A 82 -4.30 22.57 3.51
C HIS A 82 -3.08 23.50 3.41
N LEU A 83 -2.74 23.91 2.20
CA LEU A 83 -1.65 24.82 1.92
C LEU A 83 -2.15 26.27 1.87
N GLY A 84 -1.25 27.23 2.09
CA GLY A 84 -1.61 28.66 2.15
C GLY A 84 -2.15 29.23 0.83
N ASN A 85 -1.88 28.56 -0.28
CA ASN A 85 -2.41 28.86 -1.62
C ASN A 85 -3.81 28.24 -1.86
N GLY A 86 -4.40 27.55 -0.89
CA GLY A 86 -5.70 26.90 -1.01
C GLY A 86 -5.64 25.47 -1.57
N GLU A 87 -4.47 25.00 -2.01
CA GLU A 87 -4.29 23.61 -2.44
C GLU A 87 -4.46 22.64 -1.27
N LYS A 88 -4.94 21.44 -1.61
CA LYS A 88 -5.13 20.36 -0.65
C LYS A 88 -4.29 19.17 -1.07
N TYR A 89 -3.51 18.65 -0.13
CA TYR A 89 -2.73 17.44 -0.32
C TYR A 89 -3.26 16.33 0.58
N HIS A 90 -3.63 15.21 -0.04
CA HIS A 90 -4.16 14.06 0.70
C HIS A 90 -3.00 13.24 1.30
N ARG A 91 -2.97 13.14 2.64
CA ARG A 91 -1.94 12.42 3.39
C ARG A 91 -2.32 10.95 3.52
N LEU A 92 -2.09 10.16 2.48
CA LEU A 92 -2.39 8.72 2.48
C LEU A 92 -1.72 7.96 3.65
N ALA A 93 -0.55 8.42 4.10
CA ALA A 93 0.19 7.85 5.22
C ALA A 93 -0.40 8.19 6.61
N ALA A 94 -1.37 9.11 6.70
CA ALA A 94 -2.01 9.47 7.97
C ALA A 94 -3.17 8.53 8.25
N ILE A 95 -3.11 7.78 9.35
CA ILE A 95 -4.04 6.69 9.66
C ILE A 95 -4.44 6.76 11.13
N PHE A 96 -5.73 6.68 11.41
CA PHE A 96 -6.22 6.71 12.79
C PHE A 96 -6.17 5.31 13.39
N SER A 97 -5.57 5.18 14.57
CA SER A 97 -5.64 3.96 15.37
C SER A 97 -6.84 4.01 16.30
N VAL A 98 -7.75 3.03 16.16
CA VAL A 98 -8.85 2.85 17.12
C VAL A 98 -8.31 2.31 18.44
N LYS A 99 -7.41 1.32 18.41
CA LYS A 99 -6.79 0.77 19.63
C LYS A 99 -6.03 1.80 20.47
N LYS A 100 -5.32 2.74 19.83
CA LYS A 100 -4.54 3.79 20.53
C LYS A 100 -5.28 5.14 20.61
N CYS A 101 -6.48 5.25 20.05
CA CYS A 101 -7.27 6.48 19.95
C CYS A 101 -6.46 7.71 19.45
N ARG A 102 -5.55 7.53 18.49
CA ARG A 102 -4.67 8.61 17.99
C ARG A 102 -4.32 8.46 16.51
N LEU A 103 -3.92 9.56 15.88
CA LEU A 103 -3.36 9.57 14.52
C LEU A 103 -1.92 9.04 14.53
N SER A 104 -1.61 8.16 13.59
CA SER A 104 -0.27 7.67 13.28
C SER A 104 0.10 8.05 11.84
N LEU A 105 1.39 8.28 11.59
CA LEU A 105 1.94 8.51 10.26
C LEU A 105 2.83 7.32 9.90
N LEU A 106 2.64 6.74 8.71
CA LEU A 106 3.70 5.96 8.06
C LEU A 106 4.81 6.94 7.68
N LEU A 107 6.03 6.71 8.17
CA LEU A 107 7.23 7.49 7.82
C LEU A 107 7.88 6.90 6.56
#